data_AF-V8CIP0-F1
#
_entry.id   AF-V8CIP0-F1
#
_cell.length_a   1.000
_cell.length_b   1.000
_cell.length_c   1.000
_cell.angle_alpha   90.00
_cell.angle_beta   90.00
_cell.angle_gamma   90.00
#
_symmetry.space_group_name_H-M   'P 1'
#
loop_
_entity.id
_entity.type
_entity.pdbx_description
1 polymer ?
#
loop_
_entity_poly.entity_id
_entity_poly.type
_entity_poly.pdbx_seq_one_letter_code
_entity_poly.pdbx_strand_id
1 'polypeptide(L)'
;MIPKSEAIKKGITIIDSKQSRNALVETLKANFPQVIKDNQVDLKAIATLLGLNDRADIQGYELTFTGKGLANALYSTPTQKLLTLEESFMPPHSTKSSAQTPQNFIIRGDNLDALKLLKSAYTEKIKMIYIDPPYNDKK
;
A
#
# COMPACT_ATOMS: atom_id res chain seq x y z
N MET A 1 -9.56 -21.23 -1.91
CA MET A 1 -9.82 -20.17 -2.90
C MET A 1 -11.04 -19.39 -2.41
N ILE A 2 -10.91 -18.11 -2.08
CA ILE A 2 -12.05 -17.32 -1.58
C ILE A 2 -12.91 -16.93 -2.79
N PRO A 3 -14.20 -17.31 -2.85
CA PRO A 3 -15.07 -16.94 -3.95
C PRO A 3 -15.27 -15.42 -4.02
N LYS A 4 -15.45 -14.89 -5.24
CA LYS A 4 -15.60 -13.45 -5.53
C LYS A 4 -16.65 -12.78 -4.64
N SER A 5 -17.73 -13.51 -4.33
CA SER A 5 -18.82 -13.09 -3.44
C SER A 5 -18.37 -12.88 -1.99
N GLU A 6 -17.45 -13.68 -1.49
CA GLU A 6 -16.94 -13.60 -0.12
C GLU A 6 -15.87 -12.49 0.02
N ALA A 7 -15.09 -12.23 -1.04
CA ALA A 7 -14.17 -11.09 -1.09
C ALA A 7 -14.91 -9.74 -1.02
N ILE A 8 -16.03 -9.62 -1.74
CA ILE A 8 -16.89 -8.42 -1.71
C ILE A 8 -17.50 -8.23 -0.31
N LYS A 9 -17.98 -9.31 0.34
CA LYS A 9 -18.49 -9.25 1.72
C LYS A 9 -17.45 -8.82 2.76
N LYS A 10 -16.17 -9.13 2.52
CA LYS A 10 -15.04 -8.72 3.38
C LYS A 10 -14.56 -7.29 3.10
N GLY A 11 -15.27 -6.52 2.28
CA GLY A 11 -14.93 -5.13 1.96
C GLY A 11 -13.68 -4.99 1.08
N ILE A 12 -13.22 -6.07 0.45
CA ILE A 12 -12.08 -6.04 -0.47
C ILE A 12 -12.58 -5.43 -1.78
N THR A 13 -12.12 -4.22 -2.10
CA THR A 13 -12.44 -3.60 -3.39
C THR A 13 -11.71 -4.37 -4.48
N ILE A 14 -12.46 -5.23 -5.17
CA ILE A 14 -12.02 -5.77 -6.46
C ILE A 14 -11.89 -4.57 -7.37
N ILE A 15 -10.71 -4.39 -7.99
CA ILE A 15 -10.48 -3.31 -8.96
C ILE A 15 -11.44 -3.55 -10.13
N ASP A 16 -12.60 -2.92 -10.07
CA ASP A 16 -13.50 -2.80 -11.20
C ASP A 16 -12.99 -1.61 -12.01
N SER A 17 -12.63 -1.86 -13.27
CA SER A 17 -11.92 -0.93 -14.13
C SER A 17 -12.72 0.34 -14.48
N LYS A 18 -13.94 0.49 -13.96
CA LYS A 18 -14.89 1.53 -14.38
C LYS A 18 -15.01 2.75 -13.48
N GLN A 19 -14.53 2.74 -12.22
CA GLN A 19 -14.92 3.83 -11.30
C GLN A 19 -14.01 4.08 -10.09
N SER A 20 -12.70 4.14 -10.28
CA SER A 20 -11.78 4.66 -9.26
C SER A 20 -11.01 5.85 -9.82
N ARG A 21 -10.99 6.98 -9.11
CA ARG A 21 -10.10 8.12 -9.40
C ARG A 21 -8.67 7.60 -9.44
N ASN A 22 -8.15 7.43 -10.65
CA ASN A 22 -6.82 6.89 -10.84
C ASN A 22 -5.83 8.06 -10.81
N ALA A 23 -5.07 8.17 -9.71
CA ALA A 23 -4.06 9.21 -9.53
C ALA A 23 -3.03 9.24 -10.68
N LEU A 24 -2.74 8.10 -11.31
CA LEU A 24 -1.91 8.04 -12.51
C LEU A 24 -2.57 8.78 -13.68
N VAL A 25 -3.87 8.58 -13.91
CA VAL A 25 -4.60 9.25 -14.99
C VAL A 25 -4.64 10.76 -14.77
N GLU A 26 -4.83 11.22 -13.53
CA GLU A 26 -4.78 12.65 -13.19
C GLU A 26 -3.38 13.24 -13.40
N THR A 27 -2.33 12.51 -13.00
CA THR A 27 -0.93 12.92 -13.20
C THR A 27 -0.56 12.99 -14.69
N LEU A 28 -1.02 12.01 -15.49
CA LEU A 28 -0.81 11.99 -16.93
C LEU A 28 -1.54 13.15 -17.61
N LYS A 29 -2.78 13.46 -17.20
CA LYS A 29 -3.51 14.62 -17.72
C LYS A 29 -2.81 15.95 -17.41
N ALA A 30 -2.26 16.10 -16.21
CA ALA A 30 -1.60 17.33 -15.78
C ALA A 30 -0.24 17.54 -16.44
N ASN A 31 0.58 16.49 -16.55
CA ASN A 31 1.98 16.61 -16.96
C ASN A 31 2.26 16.14 -18.40
N PHE A 32 1.42 15.27 -18.96
CA PHE A 32 1.62 14.66 -20.28
C PHE A 32 0.30 14.58 -21.08
N PRO A 33 -0.39 15.70 -21.32
CA PRO A 33 -1.72 15.70 -21.95
C PRO A 33 -1.75 15.02 -23.34
N GLN A 34 -0.62 15.01 -24.05
CA GLN A 34 -0.46 14.33 -25.34
C GLN A 34 -0.64 12.80 -25.30
N VAL A 35 -0.65 12.19 -24.11
CA VAL A 35 -0.93 10.75 -23.94
C VAL A 35 -2.41 10.43 -23.72
N ILE A 36 -3.28 11.43 -23.79
CA ILE A 36 -4.72 11.28 -23.59
C ILE A 36 -5.44 11.54 -24.92
N LYS A 37 -6.22 10.57 -25.39
CA LYS A 37 -7.06 10.68 -26.59
C LYS A 37 -8.48 10.25 -26.26
N ASP A 38 -9.48 11.06 -26.64
CA ASP A 38 -10.90 10.80 -26.35
C ASP A 38 -11.18 10.51 -24.86
N ASN A 39 -10.49 11.25 -23.98
CA ASN A 39 -10.53 11.09 -22.52
C ASN A 39 -10.07 9.70 -22.01
N GLN A 40 -9.39 8.92 -22.84
CA GLN A 40 -8.75 7.65 -22.50
C GLN A 40 -7.23 7.75 -22.64
N VAL A 41 -6.51 6.88 -21.92
CA VAL A 41 -5.05 6.82 -21.97
C VAL A 41 -4.62 6.10 -23.25
N ASP A 42 -3.84 6.77 -24.10
CA ASP A 42 -3.24 6.19 -25.29
C ASP A 42 -1.88 5.55 -24.93
N LEU A 43 -1.88 4.22 -24.81
CA LEU A 43 -0.70 3.44 -24.48
C LEU A 43 0.41 3.55 -25.53
N LYS A 44 0.07 3.78 -26.81
CA LYS A 44 1.07 3.97 -27.87
C LYS A 44 1.77 5.30 -27.70
N ALA A 45 1.02 6.37 -27.40
CA ALA A 45 1.60 7.67 -27.12
C ALA A 45 2.55 7.62 -25.90
N ILE A 46 2.17 6.92 -24.83
CA ILE A 46 3.05 6.67 -23.68
C ILE A 46 4.30 5.91 -24.11
N ALA A 47 4.15 4.82 -24.87
CA ALA A 47 5.28 4.03 -25.35
C ALA A 47 6.24 4.88 -26.20
N THR A 48 5.74 5.70 -27.11
CA THR A 48 6.55 6.63 -27.92
C THR A 48 7.30 7.64 -27.05
N LEU A 49 6.64 8.25 -26.06
CA LEU A 49 7.27 9.19 -25.13
C LEU A 49 8.37 8.57 -24.28
N LEU A 50 8.18 7.31 -23.89
CA LEU A 50 9.18 6.53 -23.16
C LEU A 50 10.28 5.97 -24.07
N GLY A 51 10.22 6.20 -25.39
CA GLY A 51 11.16 5.65 -26.37
C GLY A 51 11.03 4.14 -26.57
N LEU A 52 9.90 3.55 -26.17
CA LEU A 52 9.58 2.13 -26.30
C LEU A 52 8.98 1.85 -27.68
N ASN A 53 9.73 2.15 -28.74
CA ASN A 53 9.34 1.75 -30.10
C ASN A 53 9.77 0.29 -30.33
N ASP A 54 8.78 -0.56 -30.62
CA ASP A 54 8.90 -1.91 -31.19
C ASP A 54 9.64 -3.01 -30.40
N ARG A 55 9.92 -2.82 -29.10
CA ARG A 55 10.19 -3.97 -28.21
C ARG A 55 8.87 -4.61 -27.80
N ALA A 56 8.23 -5.22 -28.80
CA ALA A 56 7.24 -6.27 -28.59
C ALA A 56 7.86 -7.29 -27.64
N ASP A 57 7.17 -7.53 -26.53
CA ASP A 57 7.51 -8.55 -25.55
C ASP A 57 8.78 -8.28 -24.72
N ILE A 58 8.82 -7.14 -24.03
CA ILE A 58 9.47 -7.15 -22.71
C ILE A 58 8.53 -7.89 -21.75
N GLN A 59 8.35 -9.20 -21.97
CA GLN A 59 8.00 -10.11 -20.89
C GLN A 59 9.21 -10.15 -19.98
N GLY A 60 9.33 -9.10 -19.16
CA GLY A 60 10.31 -9.06 -18.10
C GLY A 60 10.09 -10.26 -17.20
N TYR A 61 11.18 -10.76 -16.62
CA TYR A 61 11.08 -11.81 -15.61
C TYR A 61 10.24 -11.30 -14.43
N GLU A 62 9.08 -11.93 -14.20
CA GLU A 62 8.16 -11.59 -13.11
C GLU A 62 7.88 -12.82 -12.24
N LEU A 63 8.03 -12.67 -10.92
CA LEU A 63 7.51 -13.66 -9.97
C LEU A 63 5.98 -13.54 -9.88
N THR A 64 5.29 -14.55 -10.38
CA THR A 64 3.83 -14.68 -10.29
C THR A 64 3.44 -15.77 -9.28
N PHE A 65 2.32 -15.57 -8.58
CA PHE A 65 1.76 -16.55 -7.65
C PHE A 65 0.25 -16.37 -7.54
N THR A 66 -0.46 -17.44 -7.18
CA THR A 66 -1.91 -17.39 -6.96
C THR A 66 -2.24 -16.42 -5.83
N GLY A 67 -3.05 -15.40 -6.12
CA GLY A 67 -3.45 -14.38 -5.14
C GLY A 67 -2.64 -13.07 -5.21
N LYS A 68 -1.66 -12.93 -6.10
CA LYS A 68 -0.87 -11.69 -6.27
C LYS A 68 -1.74 -10.44 -6.47
N GLY A 69 -2.77 -10.52 -7.32
CA GLY A 69 -3.69 -9.41 -7.56
C GLY A 69 -4.49 -9.01 -6.31
N LEU A 70 -4.90 -9.98 -5.49
CA LEU A 70 -5.61 -9.71 -4.24
C LEU A 70 -4.69 -9.06 -3.20
N ALA A 71 -3.43 -9.51 -3.09
CA ALA A 71 -2.44 -8.90 -2.20
C ALA A 71 -2.20 -7.42 -2.56
N ASN A 72 -2.09 -7.11 -3.86
CA ASN A 72 -1.96 -5.71 -4.32
C ASN A 72 -3.20 -4.86 -4.02
N ALA A 73 -4.41 -5.42 -4.20
CA ALA A 73 -5.64 -4.71 -3.85
C ALA A 73 -5.75 -4.44 -2.34
N LEU A 74 -5.34 -5.40 -1.50
CA LEU A 74 -5.32 -5.24 -0.04
C LEU A 74 -4.37 -4.13 0.41
N TYR A 75 -3.21 -3.97 -0.23
CA TYR A 75 -2.29 -2.87 0.04
C TYR A 75 -2.95 -1.49 -0.21
N SER A 76 -3.66 -1.35 -1.34
CA SER A 76 -4.29 -0.09 -1.74
C SER A 76 -5.59 0.22 -0.99
N THR A 77 -6.18 -0.77 -0.33
CA THR A 77 -7.44 -0.59 0.41
C THR A 77 -7.19 0.24 1.67
N PRO A 78 -7.91 1.36 1.91
CA PRO A 78 -7.80 2.13 3.14
C PRO A 78 -8.09 1.28 4.39
N THR A 79 -7.42 1.57 5.51
CA THR A 79 -7.76 0.93 6.79
C THR A 79 -9.01 1.57 7.38
N GLN A 80 -9.86 0.77 8.00
CA GLN A 80 -11.06 1.21 8.73
C GLN A 80 -10.83 1.24 10.24
N LYS A 81 -9.61 0.90 10.70
CA LYS A 81 -9.25 0.87 12.12
C LYS A 81 -8.93 2.27 12.62
N LEU A 82 -9.06 2.46 13.93
CA LEU A 82 -8.69 3.68 14.65
C LEU A 82 -7.68 3.32 15.74
N LEU A 83 -6.81 4.28 16.07
CA LEU A 83 -5.92 4.16 17.22
C LEU A 83 -6.63 4.63 18.48
N THR A 84 -6.50 3.88 19.56
CA THR A 84 -6.99 4.24 20.88
C THR A 84 -5.86 4.10 21.88
N LEU A 85 -5.69 5.09 22.75
CA LEU A 85 -4.70 5.03 23.81
C LEU A 85 -5.21 4.08 24.90
N GLU A 86 -4.47 3.00 25.15
CA GLU A 86 -4.80 2.01 26.17
C GLU A 86 -4.06 2.31 27.49
N GLU A 87 -2.73 2.41 27.43
CA GLU A 87 -1.87 2.62 28.59
C GLU A 87 -0.69 3.52 28.23
N SER A 88 -0.17 4.24 29.24
CA SER A 88 1.11 4.96 29.17
C SER A 88 2.01 4.51 30.32
N PHE A 89 3.21 4.06 29.99
CA PHE A 89 4.18 3.55 30.96
C PHE A 89 5.44 4.42 30.98
N MET A 90 5.91 4.76 32.19
CA MET A 90 7.19 5.44 32.39
C MET A 90 8.01 4.68 33.45
N PRO A 91 9.25 4.26 33.15
CA PRO A 91 10.07 3.52 34.10
C PRO A 91 10.36 4.34 35.36
N PRO A 92 10.33 3.73 36.56
CA PRO A 92 10.48 4.44 37.84
C PRO A 92 11.84 5.12 38.04
N HIS A 93 12.87 4.72 37.28
CA HIS A 93 14.20 5.32 37.33
C HIS A 93 14.49 6.29 36.16
N SER A 94 13.49 6.69 35.38
CA SER A 94 13.71 7.67 34.33
C SER A 94 14.03 9.03 34.95
N THR A 95 15.20 9.58 34.65
CA THR A 95 15.65 10.92 35.09
C THR A 95 14.90 12.08 34.43
N LYS A 96 13.90 11.76 33.60
CA LYS A 96 13.03 12.72 32.90
C LYS A 96 11.91 13.15 33.84
N SER A 97 11.69 14.46 33.96
CA SER A 97 10.60 15.00 34.76
C SER A 97 9.25 14.42 34.32
N SER A 98 8.32 14.26 35.26
CA SER A 98 7.00 13.62 35.10
C SER A 98 6.07 14.21 34.02
N ALA A 99 6.52 15.24 33.30
CA ALA A 99 5.77 15.97 32.27
C ALA A 99 6.13 15.59 30.82
N GLN A 100 7.01 14.61 30.58
CA GLN A 100 7.45 14.28 29.23
C GLN A 100 6.64 13.13 28.61
N THR A 101 6.10 13.35 27.41
CA THR A 101 5.46 12.31 26.59
C THR A 101 6.50 11.25 26.18
N PRO A 102 6.21 9.94 26.32
CA PRO A 102 7.11 8.89 25.87
C PRO A 102 7.30 8.97 24.35
N GLN A 103 8.53 8.70 23.90
CA GLN A 103 8.89 8.70 22.47
C GLN A 103 8.66 7.34 21.80
N ASN A 104 8.51 6.29 22.61
CA ASN A 104 8.32 4.92 22.15
C ASN A 104 6.84 4.55 22.27
N PHE A 105 6.34 3.76 21.32
CA PHE A 105 4.97 3.28 21.32
C PHE A 105 4.91 1.80 20.93
N ILE A 106 3.91 1.11 21.47
CA ILE A 106 3.56 -0.27 21.12
C ILE A 106 2.15 -0.21 20.55
N ILE A 107 1.94 -0.78 19.36
CA ILE A 107 0.63 -0.88 18.72
C ILE A 107 0.20 -2.34 18.76
N ARG A 108 -0.97 -2.62 19.34
CA ARG A 108 -1.55 -3.96 19.42
C ARG A 108 -2.62 -4.12 18.33
N GLY A 109 -2.49 -5.15 17.48
CA GLY A 109 -3.45 -5.46 16.42
C GLY A 109 -2.81 -6.14 15.21
N ASP A 110 -3.55 -6.17 14.11
CA ASP A 110 -3.04 -6.61 12.80
C ASP A 110 -1.99 -5.62 12.29
N ASN A 111 -0.85 -6.14 11.84
CA ASN A 111 0.28 -5.33 11.40
C ASN A 111 -0.01 -4.55 10.10
N LEU A 112 -0.84 -5.07 9.21
CA LEU A 112 -1.20 -4.39 7.96
C LEU A 112 -2.01 -3.13 8.25
N ASP A 113 -2.96 -3.20 9.20
CA ASP A 113 -3.73 -2.04 9.63
C ASP A 113 -2.85 -1.01 10.35
N ALA A 114 -1.97 -1.47 11.25
CA ALA A 114 -1.03 -0.60 11.95
C ALA A 114 -0.12 0.17 10.98
N LEU A 115 0.44 -0.50 9.97
CA LEU A 115 1.28 0.13 8.95
C LEU A 115 0.51 1.13 8.08
N LYS A 116 -0.75 0.83 7.73
CA LYS A 116 -1.62 1.76 7.00
C LYS A 116 -1.89 3.04 7.80
N LEU A 117 -2.12 2.91 9.11
CA LEU A 117 -2.31 4.06 10.01
C LEU A 117 -1.04 4.91 10.13
N LEU A 118 0.12 4.26 10.27
CA LEU A 118 1.41 4.96 10.40
C LEU A 118 1.84 5.67 9.12
N LYS A 119 1.41 5.19 7.94
CA LYS A 119 1.81 5.71 6.63
C LYS A 119 1.64 7.23 6.50
N SER A 120 0.56 7.80 7.03
CA SER A 120 0.28 9.25 6.92
C SER A 120 1.32 10.13 7.62
N ALA A 121 1.89 9.68 8.74
CA ALA A 121 2.79 10.47 9.57
C ALA A 121 4.27 10.04 9.46
N TYR A 122 4.55 8.78 9.09
CA TYR A 122 5.87 8.16 9.17
C TYR A 122 6.48 7.72 7.84
N THR A 123 5.86 8.07 6.69
CA THR A 123 6.46 7.83 5.37
C THR A 123 7.87 8.43 5.31
N GLU A 124 8.85 7.59 4.92
CA GLU A 124 10.28 7.95 4.79
C GLU A 124 10.97 8.41 6.09
N LYS A 125 10.37 8.19 7.26
CA LYS A 125 10.95 8.57 8.57
C LYS A 125 11.58 7.43 9.36
N ILE A 126 11.43 6.18 8.91
CA ILE A 126 11.91 4.99 9.62
C ILE A 126 13.34 4.65 9.17
N LYS A 127 14.29 4.67 10.12
CA LYS A 127 15.71 4.41 9.83
C LYS A 127 16.03 2.93 9.61
N MET A 128 15.36 2.04 10.35
CA MET A 128 15.60 0.60 10.33
C MET A 128 14.31 -0.14 10.66
N ILE A 129 14.07 -1.27 9.98
CA ILE A 129 12.95 -2.18 10.24
C ILE A 129 13.55 -3.56 10.53
N TYR A 130 13.17 -4.16 11.65
CA TYR A 130 13.48 -5.55 12.00
C TYR A 130 12.16 -6.33 12.10
N ILE A 131 12.05 -7.43 11.36
CA ILE A 131 10.90 -8.33 11.37
C ILE A 131 11.37 -9.78 11.40
N ASP A 132 10.70 -10.59 12.21
CA ASP A 132 10.89 -12.04 12.25
C ASP A 132 9.55 -12.71 11.86
N PRO A 133 9.23 -12.75 10.55
CA PRO A 133 7.98 -13.33 10.08
C PRO A 133 7.98 -14.86 10.22
N PRO A 134 6.81 -15.52 10.25
CA PRO A 134 6.75 -16.96 10.34
C PRO A 134 7.44 -17.61 9.14
N TYR A 135 8.37 -18.53 9.40
CA TYR A 135 9.01 -19.32 8.35
C TYR A 135 8.02 -20.36 7.83
N ASN A 136 7.89 -20.44 6.51
CA ASN A 136 7.01 -21.40 5.85
C ASN A 136 7.67 -22.78 5.77
N ASP A 137 8.20 -23.26 6.89
CA ASP A 137 8.85 -24.56 6.97
C ASP A 137 7.79 -25.66 6.97
N LYS A 138 8.01 -26.69 6.16
CA LYS A 138 7.15 -27.87 6.14
C LYS A 138 7.32 -28.61 7.47
N LYS A 139 6.23 -28.77 8.23
CA LYS A 139 6.15 -29.82 9.26
C LYS A 139 5.85 -31.17 8.62
#